data_AF-A0AAT9GSW8-F1
#
_entry.id   AF-A0AAT9GSW8-F1
#
_cell.length_a   1.000
_cell.length_b   1.000
_cell.length_c   1.000
_cell.angle_alpha   90.00
_cell.angle_beta   90.00
_cell.angle_gamma   90.00
#
_symmetry.space_group_name_H-M   'P 1'
#
loop_
_entity.id
_entity.type
_entity.pdbx_description
1 polymer ?
#
loop_
_entity_poly.entity_id
_entity_poly.type
_entity_poly.pdbx_seq_one_letter_code
_entity_poly.pdbx_strand_id
1 'polypeptide(L)'
;MRIIADSSAIVSLFFPEKYSERIEEIMENSESILTLDLAFYEVTNAIRKRVVKGEISDNEGKTILEKALTLLNSLEIHSYSEVIEKAYTIQL
;
A
#
# COMPACT_ATOMS: atom_id res chain seq x y z
N MET A 1 16.00 9.15 4.54
CA MET A 1 16.00 7.89 3.77
C MET A 1 14.80 7.86 2.84
N ARG A 2 14.98 7.46 1.58
CA ARG A 2 13.88 7.22 0.64
C ARG A 2 13.53 5.73 0.63
N ILE A 3 12.25 5.40 0.71
CA ILE A 3 11.78 4.00 0.72
C ILE A 3 10.74 3.77 -0.37
N ILE A 4 10.64 2.54 -0.85
CA ILE A 4 9.55 2.10 -1.72
C ILE A 4 8.59 1.27 -0.87
N ALA A 5 7.33 1.68 -0.80
CA ALA A 5 6.27 0.95 -0.13
C ALA A 5 5.45 0.17 -1.16
N ASP A 6 5.46 -1.16 -1.04
CA ASP A 6 4.55 -2.02 -1.80
C ASP A 6 3.15 -2.04 -1.18
N SER A 7 2.19 -2.68 -1.87
CA SER A 7 0.82 -2.75 -1.40
C SER A 7 0.68 -3.49 -0.07
N SER A 8 1.53 -4.48 0.23
CA SER A 8 1.49 -5.24 1.47
C SER A 8 1.91 -4.39 2.68
N ALA A 9 2.95 -3.57 2.53
CA ALA A 9 3.38 -2.61 3.54
C ALA A 9 2.27 -1.61 3.85
N ILE A 10 1.62 -1.06 2.80
CA ILE A 10 0.52 -0.10 2.97
C ILE A 10 -0.70 -0.76 3.64
N VAL A 11 -1.07 -1.98 3.23
CA VAL A 11 -2.18 -2.73 3.83
C VAL A 11 -1.93 -3.01 5.31
N SER A 12 -0.68 -3.28 5.70
CA SER A 12 -0.32 -3.59 7.10
C SER A 12 -0.62 -2.45 8.08
N LEU A 13 -0.72 -1.20 7.61
CA LEU A 13 -1.09 -0.04 8.43
C LEU A 13 -2.58 -0.05 8.82
N PHE A 14 -3.43 -0.72 8.02
CA PHE A 14 -4.87 -0.77 8.25
C PHE A 14 -5.33 -2.09 8.87
N PHE A 15 -4.54 -3.15 8.68
CA PHE A 15 -4.81 -4.48 9.19
C PHE A 15 -3.55 -4.93 9.96
N PRO A 16 -3.51 -4.74 11.28
CA PRO A 16 -2.34 -5.06 12.09
C PRO A 16 -1.90 -6.52 11.92
N GLU A 17 -0.67 -6.71 11.43
CA GLU A 17 0.01 -7.99 11.29
C GLU A 17 1.34 -7.95 12.07
N LYS A 18 2.08 -9.07 12.06
CA LYS A 18 3.29 -9.29 12.87
C LYS A 18 4.37 -8.18 12.77
N TYR A 19 4.34 -7.36 11.72
CA TYR A 19 5.34 -6.33 11.45
C TYR A 19 4.78 -4.91 11.29
N SER A 20 3.49 -4.68 11.56
CA SER A 20 2.84 -3.38 11.31
C SER A 20 3.50 -2.22 12.06
N GLU A 21 3.82 -2.39 13.35
CA GLU A 21 4.47 -1.34 14.16
C GLU A 21 5.83 -0.93 13.58
N ARG A 22 6.61 -1.90 13.09
CA ARG A 22 7.91 -1.63 12.47
C ARG A 22 7.74 -0.92 11.12
N ILE A 23 6.71 -1.27 10.35
CA ILE A 23 6.43 -0.63 9.06
C ILE A 23 6.00 0.82 9.28
N GLU A 24 5.13 1.06 10.26
CA GLU A 24 4.71 2.39 10.68
C GLU A 24 5.91 3.26 11.07
N GLU A 25 6.79 2.76 11.95
CA GLU A 25 8.02 3.46 12.34
C GLU A 25 8.94 3.77 11.14
N ILE A 26 9.12 2.83 10.21
CA ILE A 26 9.94 3.06 9.01
C ILE A 26 9.32 4.13 8.12
N MET A 27 8.01 4.14 7.96
CA MET A 27 7.30 5.13 7.13
C MET A 27 7.37 6.52 7.76
N GLU A 28 7.14 6.65 9.07
CA GLU A 28 7.20 7.93 9.78
C GLU A 28 8.59 8.57 9.78
N ASN A 29 9.65 7.76 9.84
CA ASN A 29 11.04 8.24 9.85
C ASN A 29 11.65 8.40 8.45
N SER A 30 10.88 8.17 7.39
CA SER A 30 11.35 8.32 6.01
C SER A 30 11.19 9.75 5.49
N GLU A 31 12.16 10.22 4.72
CA GLU A 31 12.11 11.56 4.11
C GLU A 31 11.15 11.62 2.92
N SER A 32 11.03 10.51 2.20
CA SER A 32 10.12 10.34 1.07
C SER A 32 9.76 8.86 0.94
N ILE A 33 8.50 8.63 0.63
CA ILE A 33 7.93 7.31 0.43
C ILE A 33 7.41 7.28 -1.00
N LEU A 34 7.90 6.32 -1.77
CA LEU A 34 7.53 6.10 -3.15
C LEU A 34 6.63 4.87 -3.26
N THR A 35 5.72 4.87 -4.22
CA THR A 35 4.93 3.68 -4.56
C THR A 35 4.62 3.65 -6.06
N LEU A 36 4.10 2.51 -6.54
CA LEU A 36 3.61 2.38 -7.90
C LEU A 36 2.11 2.68 -7.96
N ASP A 37 1.65 3.18 -9.10
CA ASP A 37 0.22 3.28 -9.43
C ASP A 37 -0.54 1.95 -9.21
N LEU A 38 0.13 0.82 -9.42
CA LEU A 38 -0.37 -0.53 -9.12
C LEU A 38 -0.86 -0.68 -7.66
N ALA A 39 -0.22 -0.02 -6.70
CA ALA A 39 -0.56 -0.15 -5.29
C ALA A 39 -2.00 0.29 -4.99
N PHE A 40 -2.56 1.25 -5.73
CA PHE A 40 -3.95 1.67 -5.58
C PHE A 40 -4.92 0.50 -5.79
N TYR A 41 -4.70 -0.28 -6.86
CA TYR A 41 -5.55 -1.42 -7.18
C TYR A 41 -5.36 -2.56 -6.19
N GLU A 42 -4.13 -2.84 -5.80
CA GLU A 42 -3.81 -3.94 -4.89
C GLU A 42 -4.32 -3.68 -3.47
N VAL A 43 -4.15 -2.47 -2.94
CA VAL A 43 -4.68 -2.07 -1.64
C VAL A 43 -6.21 -2.13 -1.64
N THR A 44 -6.86 -1.58 -2.69
CA THR A 44 -8.32 -1.65 -2.84
C THR A 44 -8.82 -3.10 -2.88
N ASN A 45 -8.15 -3.96 -3.64
CA ASN A 45 -8.48 -5.38 -3.74
C ASN A 45 -8.26 -6.11 -2.40
N ALA A 46 -7.19 -5.79 -1.68
CA ALA A 46 -6.91 -6.35 -0.37
C ALA A 46 -8.01 -6.01 0.65
N ILE A 47 -8.50 -4.77 0.66
CA ILE A 47 -9.64 -4.34 1.48
C ILE A 47 -10.91 -5.10 1.05
N ARG A 48 -11.21 -5.14 -0.26
CA ARG A 48 -12.42 -5.81 -0.78
C ARG A 48 -12.45 -7.29 -0.42
N LYS A 49 -11.32 -7.99 -0.50
CA LYS A 49 -11.22 -9.41 -0.11
C LYS A 49 -11.61 -9.63 1.35
N ARG A 50 -11.23 -8.72 2.26
CA ARG A 50 -11.59 -8.81 3.70
C ARG A 50 -13.08 -8.60 3.92
N VAL A 51 -13.71 -7.67 3.18
CA VAL A 51 -15.17 -7.50 3.19
C VAL A 51 -15.87 -8.77 2.70
N VAL A 52 -15.42 -9.35 1.57
CA VAL A 52 -16.04 -10.57 0.99
C VAL A 52 -15.90 -11.78 1.92
N LYS A 53 -14.80 -11.88 2.67
CA LYS A 53 -14.58 -12.94 3.66
C LYS A 53 -15.34 -12.73 4.97
N GLY A 54 -16.01 -11.58 5.15
CA GLY A 54 -16.69 -11.23 6.40
C GLY A 54 -15.74 -10.90 7.55
N GLU A 55 -14.47 -10.60 7.27
CA GLU A 55 -13.49 -10.17 8.28
C GLU A 55 -13.79 -8.74 8.75
N ILE A 56 -14.36 -7.92 7.88
CA ILE A 56 -14.84 -6.55 8.15
C ILE A 56 -16.17 -6.31 7.43
N SER A 57 -16.95 -5.35 7.91
CA SER A 57 -18.16 -4.89 7.23
C SER A 57 -17.85 -4.05 5.98
N ASP A 58 -18.85 -3.88 5.11
CA ASP A 58 -18.72 -3.01 3.91
C ASP A 58 -18.47 -1.55 4.29
N ASN A 59 -19.08 -1.06 5.37
CA ASN A 59 -18.89 0.31 5.86
C ASN A 59 -17.48 0.52 6.43
N GLU A 60 -16.95 -0.45 7.19
CA GLU A 60 -15.56 -0.42 7.64
C GLU A 60 -14.60 -0.46 6.44
N GLY A 61 -14.88 -1.32 5.45
CA GLY A 61 -14.10 -1.39 4.22
C GLY A 61 -14.04 -0.06 3.46
N LYS A 62 -15.16 0.65 3.34
CA LYS A 62 -15.21 2.01 2.73
C LYS A 62 -14.39 3.02 3.53
N THR A 63 -14.52 3.01 4.86
CA THR A 63 -13.76 3.90 5.75
C THR A 63 -12.25 3.66 5.63
N ILE A 64 -11.84 2.39 5.59
CA ILE A 64 -10.43 2.02 5.41
C ILE A 64 -9.94 2.45 4.02
N LEU A 65 -10.76 2.25 2.97
CA LEU A 65 -10.42 2.67 1.61
C LEU A 65 -10.18 4.17 1.52
N GLU A 66 -11.03 5.00 2.11
CA GLU A 66 -10.87 6.46 2.13
C GLU A 66 -9.55 6.88 2.80
N LYS A 67 -9.22 6.24 3.94
CA LYS A 67 -7.94 6.48 4.62
C LYS A 67 -6.74 6.02 3.79
N ALA A 68 -6.83 4.85 3.17
CA ALA A 68 -5.78 4.29 2.33
C ALA A 68 -5.53 5.15 1.08
N LEU A 69 -6.58 5.65 0.43
CA LEU A 69 -6.46 6.56 -0.70
C LEU A 69 -5.87 7.91 -0.28
N THR A 70 -6.24 8.42 0.89
CA THR A 70 -5.64 9.65 1.44
C THR A 70 -4.14 9.48 1.64
N LEU A 71 -3.73 8.36 2.23
CA LEU A 71 -2.31 8.02 2.40
C LEU A 71 -1.60 7.88 1.05
N LEU A 72 -2.11 7.04 0.14
CA LEU A 72 -1.53 6.79 -1.18
C LEU A 72 -1.34 8.08 -1.99
N ASN A 73 -2.32 8.99 -1.95
CA ASN A 73 -2.25 10.29 -2.62
C ASN A 73 -1.22 11.26 -2.01
N SER A 74 -0.73 10.99 -0.79
CA SER A 74 0.36 11.77 -0.19
C SER A 74 1.76 11.25 -0.52
N LEU A 75 1.86 10.07 -1.16
CA LEU A 75 3.14 9.45 -1.53
C LEU A 75 3.63 9.95 -2.89
N GLU A 76 4.92 9.73 -3.18
CA GLU A 76 5.47 9.91 -4.53
C GLU A 76 5.06 8.72 -5.42
N ILE A 77 4.15 8.95 -6.36
CA ILE A 77 3.56 7.90 -7.20
C ILE A 77 4.31 7.81 -8.53
N HIS A 78 4.81 6.61 -8.84
CA HIS A 78 5.43 6.29 -10.12
C HIS A 78 4.48 5.46 -11.01
N SER A 79 4.43 5.80 -12.28
CA SER A 79 3.68 5.08 -13.31
C SER A 79 4.40 3.79 -13.71
N TYR A 80 3.63 2.75 -14.05
CA TYR A 80 4.20 1.52 -14.62
C TYR A 80 5.15 1.80 -15.79
N SER A 81 4.88 2.82 -16.61
CA SER A 81 5.69 3.17 -17.79
C SER A 81 7.13 3.55 -17.47
N GLU A 82 7.41 3.97 -16.23
CA GLU A 82 8.76 4.36 -15.79
C GLU A 82 9.66 3.16 -15.50
N VAL A 83 9.05 2.01 -15.18
CA VAL A 83 9.75 0.86 -14.61
C VAL A 83 9.49 -0.45 -15.33
N ILE A 84 8.46 -0.57 -16.19
CA ILE A 84 7.99 -1.86 -16.72
C ILE A 84 9.07 -2.66 -17.46
N GLU A 85 9.88 -2.03 -18.31
CA GLU A 85 10.97 -2.71 -19.02
C GLU A 85 12.06 -3.17 -18.05
N LYS A 86 12.44 -2.31 -17.10
CA LYS A 86 13.45 -2.63 -16.09
C LYS A 86 12.96 -3.76 -15.18
N ALA A 87 11.71 -3.71 -14.75
CA ALA A 87 11.09 -4.71 -13.89
C ALA A 87 11.17 -6.12 -14.51
N TYR A 88 10.98 -6.23 -15.83
CA TYR A 88 11.15 -7.49 -16.54
C TYR A 88 12.60 -8.00 -16.53
N THR A 89 13.58 -7.10 -16.55
CA THR A 89 15.00 -7.45 -16.57
C THR A 89 15.62 -7.72 -15.19
N ILE A 90 14.91 -7.42 -14.10
CA ILE A 90 15.37 -7.74 -12.75
C ILE A 90 15.42 -9.26 -12.61
N GLN A 91 16.63 -9.79 -12.46
CA GLN A 91 16.84 -11.18 -12.05
C GLN A 91 16.66 -11.26 -10.53
N LEU A 92 15.73 -12.11 -10.07
CA LEU A 92 15.52 -12.46 -8.66
C LEU A 92 16.41 -13.63 -8.27
#